data_AF-K9YK37-F1
#
_entry.id   AF-K9YK37-F1
#
_cell.length_a   1.000
_cell.length_b   1.000
_cell.length_c   1.000
_cell.angle_alpha   90.00
_cell.angle_beta   90.00
_cell.angle_gamma   90.00
#
_symmetry.space_group_name_H-M   'P 1'
#
loop_
_entity.id
_entity.type
_entity.pdbx_description
1 polymer ?
#
loop_
_entity_poly.entity_id
_entity_poly.type
_entity_poly.pdbx_seq_one_letter_code
_entity_poly.pdbx_strand_id
1 'polypeptide(L)'
;MSSSQWERLLKNRGVWLGSFTQFSPRGELIKDTPTRIQLEGLHEDKTIRLTVTRLGQDTPPHVNEFTYLNRSIFLFEEGHFSKGTLQFSPFSTFGAEFGFVKGDSEGICCASRRLRMVQLFDKDSNFEQATLIREFREGTPKKEREKLSLDQLIGKWQGEAVTLYPDWREPEKYPTQLILEQMGDRLKQTLKTPQLEFNSSAIIENNALTFPDSNIRTVLLPDGASLTVPLKIIHRQPFFLECGWLIEPNQRLRIIRNYDETGAWQSVTLVTEFKQP
;
A
#
# COMPACT_ATOMS: atom_id res chain seq x y z
N MET A 1 10.47 13.67 -20.80
CA MET A 1 10.89 12.26 -20.69
C MET A 1 10.38 11.73 -19.36
N SER A 2 9.77 10.55 -19.34
CA SER A 2 9.32 9.91 -18.09
C SER A 2 10.54 9.49 -17.27
N SER A 3 10.55 9.71 -15.95
CA SER A 3 11.65 9.27 -15.09
C SER A 3 11.72 7.74 -15.03
N SER A 4 12.93 7.21 -14.96
CA SER A 4 13.22 5.78 -14.81
C SER A 4 12.78 5.26 -13.44
N GLN A 5 12.58 3.94 -13.32
CA GLN A 5 12.27 3.29 -12.05
C GLN A 5 13.34 3.56 -10.98
N TRP A 6 14.60 3.66 -11.39
CA TRP A 6 15.70 3.97 -10.49
C TRP A 6 15.59 5.41 -9.94
N GLU A 7 15.35 6.40 -10.80
CA GLU A 7 15.16 7.79 -10.36
C GLU A 7 13.97 7.95 -9.41
N ARG A 8 12.88 7.21 -9.67
CA ARG A 8 11.71 7.17 -8.75
C ARG A 8 12.07 6.56 -7.40
N LEU A 9 12.95 5.57 -7.36
CA LEU A 9 13.46 5.00 -6.11
C LEU A 9 14.29 6.03 -5.34
N LEU A 10 15.09 6.83 -6.04
CA LEU A 10 15.90 7.88 -5.41
C LEU A 10 15.07 8.95 -4.69
N LYS A 11 13.78 9.12 -5.01
CA LYS A 11 12.84 9.99 -4.25
C LYS A 11 12.60 9.51 -2.81
N ASN A 12 12.87 8.24 -2.53
CA ASN A 12 12.74 7.63 -1.21
C ASN A 12 14.00 7.79 -0.32
N ARG A 13 15.07 8.42 -0.82
CA ARG A 13 16.31 8.62 -0.06
C ARG A 13 16.10 9.47 1.18
N GLY A 14 16.95 9.23 2.17
CA GLY A 14 16.98 9.94 3.44
C GLY A 14 16.86 9.01 4.63
N VAL A 15 16.78 9.63 5.80
CA VAL A 15 16.58 8.96 7.07
C VAL A 15 15.12 9.06 7.46
N TRP A 16 14.53 7.93 7.81
CA TRP A 16 13.13 7.75 8.14
C TRP A 16 13.02 7.17 9.54
N LEU A 17 12.31 7.87 10.42
CA LEU A 17 12.04 7.47 11.80
C LEU A 17 10.58 7.02 11.89
N GLY A 18 10.35 5.88 12.52
CA GLY A 18 9.01 5.29 12.55
C GLY A 18 8.92 4.07 13.43
N SER A 19 7.98 3.18 13.09
CA SER A 19 7.89 1.86 13.69
C SER A 19 7.35 0.82 12.71
N PHE A 20 7.66 -0.45 12.98
CA PHE A 20 7.00 -1.60 12.39
C PHE A 20 5.90 -2.06 13.32
N THR A 21 4.64 -1.84 12.92
CA THR A 21 3.46 -2.15 13.71
C THR A 21 2.72 -3.33 13.09
N GLN A 22 2.76 -4.48 13.77
CA GLN A 22 2.14 -5.72 13.31
C GLN A 22 0.70 -5.80 13.77
N PHE A 23 -0.18 -6.23 12.87
CA PHE A 23 -1.61 -6.40 13.09
C PHE A 23 -2.05 -7.82 12.73
N SER A 24 -3.00 -8.34 13.50
CA SER A 24 -3.70 -9.59 13.21
C SER A 24 -4.57 -9.44 11.95
N PRO A 25 -5.10 -10.54 11.39
CA PRO A 25 -6.06 -10.50 10.28
C PRO A 25 -7.34 -9.69 10.58
N ARG A 26 -7.61 -9.40 11.85
CA ARG A 26 -8.75 -8.59 12.31
C ARG A 26 -8.38 -7.13 12.61
N GLY A 27 -7.12 -6.74 12.38
CA GLY A 27 -6.65 -5.39 12.68
C GLY A 27 -6.37 -5.12 14.15
N GLU A 28 -6.15 -6.17 14.95
CA GLU A 28 -5.73 -6.03 16.34
C GLU A 28 -4.22 -5.86 16.41
N LEU A 29 -3.73 -4.93 17.23
CA LEU A 29 -2.31 -4.68 17.41
C LEU A 29 -1.64 -5.90 18.07
N ILE A 30 -0.61 -6.44 17.42
CA ILE A 30 0.21 -7.55 17.95
C ILE A 30 1.49 -7.01 18.58
N LYS A 31 2.24 -6.18 17.84
CA LYS A 31 3.56 -5.70 18.24
C LYS A 31 3.88 -4.39 17.57
N ASP A 32 4.54 -3.49 18.28
CA ASP A 32 5.16 -2.30 17.71
C ASP A 32 6.67 -2.32 17.97
N THR A 33 7.48 -2.06 16.94
CA THR A 33 8.93 -2.00 17.05
C THR A 33 9.42 -0.70 16.43
N PRO A 34 9.91 0.27 17.23
CA PRO A 34 10.45 1.51 16.70
C PRO A 34 11.65 1.26 15.77
N THR A 35 11.76 2.04 14.70
CA THR A 35 12.78 1.85 13.67
C THR A 35 13.41 3.17 13.23
N ARG A 36 14.68 3.08 12.82
CA ARG A 36 15.38 4.07 12.00
C ARG A 36 15.80 3.39 10.70
N ILE A 37 15.34 3.94 9.58
CA ILE A 37 15.66 3.43 8.24
C ILE A 37 16.39 4.50 7.45
N GLN A 38 17.56 4.15 6.93
CA GLN A 38 18.34 5.03 6.07
C GLN A 38 18.40 4.41 4.67
N LEU A 39 17.98 5.20 3.68
CA LEU A 39 18.16 4.88 2.27
C LEU A 39 19.11 5.93 1.68
N GLU A 40 20.34 5.54 1.38
CA GLU A 40 21.38 6.44 0.88
C GLU A 40 21.92 6.00 -0.47
N GLY A 41 22.20 6.98 -1.33
CA GLY A 41 22.86 6.74 -2.60
C GLY A 41 24.37 6.79 -2.45
N LEU A 42 25.04 5.84 -3.09
CA LEU A 42 26.49 5.71 -3.15
C LEU A 42 26.93 5.75 -4.61
N HIS A 43 28.19 6.08 -4.85
CA HIS A 43 28.79 6.09 -6.19
C HIS A 43 27.95 6.87 -7.21
N GLU A 44 27.65 8.14 -6.91
CA GLU A 44 26.82 9.01 -7.75
C GLU A 44 25.41 8.42 -7.99
N ASP A 45 24.78 7.92 -6.93
CA ASP A 45 23.46 7.27 -6.95
C ASP A 45 23.35 6.02 -7.83
N LYS A 46 24.47 5.42 -8.27
CA LYS A 46 24.46 4.14 -9.00
C LYS A 46 24.27 2.93 -8.10
N THR A 47 24.43 3.12 -6.79
CA THR A 47 24.17 2.11 -5.75
C THR A 47 23.30 2.72 -4.68
N ILE A 48 22.38 1.95 -4.13
CA ILE A 48 21.61 2.34 -2.95
C ILE A 48 21.92 1.39 -1.82
N ARG A 49 22.20 1.94 -0.64
CA ARG A 49 22.27 1.21 0.62
C ARG A 49 21.01 1.47 1.43
N LEU A 50 20.35 0.38 1.82
CA LEU A 50 19.25 0.36 2.77
C LEU A 50 19.76 -0.19 4.10
N THR A 51 19.71 0.65 5.14
CA THR A 51 20.05 0.27 6.51
C THR A 51 18.80 0.36 7.38
N VAL A 52 18.38 -0.77 7.96
CA VAL A 52 17.22 -0.88 8.85
C VAL A 52 17.69 -1.18 10.26
N THR A 53 17.46 -0.24 11.18
CA THR A 53 17.78 -0.38 12.60
C THR A 53 16.50 -0.51 13.41
N ARG A 54 16.35 -1.59 14.18
CA ARG A 54 15.28 -1.75 15.18
C ARG A 54 15.77 -1.15 16.49
N LEU A 55 15.11 -0.10 16.96
CA LEU A 55 15.53 0.64 18.14
C LEU A 55 15.09 -0.09 19.41
N GLY A 56 15.91 0.01 20.47
CA GLY A 56 15.63 -0.66 21.76
C GLY A 56 15.85 -2.18 21.73
N GLN A 57 16.48 -2.71 20.68
CA GLN A 57 16.90 -4.11 20.58
C GLN A 57 18.41 -4.17 20.38
N ASP A 58 19.07 -5.16 20.98
CA ASP A 58 20.52 -5.39 20.83
C ASP A 58 20.87 -6.15 19.53
N THR A 59 20.06 -5.93 18.48
CA THR A 59 20.26 -6.56 17.18
C THR A 59 21.01 -5.60 16.27
N PRO A 60 22.07 -6.05 15.56
CA PRO A 60 22.77 -5.20 14.61
C PRO A 60 21.82 -4.73 13.50
N PRO A 61 22.07 -3.54 12.91
CA PRO A 61 21.31 -3.08 11.76
C PRO A 61 21.35 -4.07 10.60
N HIS A 62 20.22 -4.26 9.94
CA HIS A 62 20.17 -5.01 8.70
C HIS A 62 20.54 -4.09 7.53
N VAL A 63 21.57 -4.45 6.78
CA VAL A 63 22.12 -3.65 5.68
C VAL A 63 22.00 -4.43 4.38
N ASN A 64 21.41 -3.82 3.36
CA ASN A 64 21.38 -4.33 1.99
C ASN A 64 21.89 -3.25 1.03
N GLU A 65 22.69 -3.66 0.06
CA GLU A 65 23.10 -2.81 -1.06
C GLU A 65 22.55 -3.38 -2.36
N PHE A 66 22.15 -2.50 -3.26
CA PHE A 66 21.67 -2.88 -4.57
C PHE A 66 22.12 -1.86 -5.61
N THR A 67 22.52 -2.38 -6.78
CA THR A 67 22.94 -1.63 -7.97
C THR A 67 21.90 -1.70 -9.09
N TYR A 68 20.82 -2.45 -8.87
CA TYR A 68 19.69 -2.58 -9.78
C TYR A 68 18.40 -2.82 -9.00
N LEU A 69 17.27 -2.53 -9.64
CA LEU A 69 15.95 -2.75 -9.06
C LEU A 69 15.42 -4.14 -9.47
N ASN A 70 14.89 -4.90 -8.50
CA ASN A 70 14.21 -6.16 -8.79
C ASN A 70 12.97 -5.90 -9.66
N ARG A 71 12.74 -6.74 -10.68
CA ARG A 71 11.60 -6.65 -11.60
C ARG A 71 10.23 -6.73 -10.92
N SER A 72 10.16 -7.20 -9.66
CA SER A 72 8.92 -7.25 -8.90
C SER A 72 8.61 -5.98 -8.11
N ILE A 73 9.48 -4.97 -8.18
CA ILE A 73 9.32 -3.65 -7.56
C ILE A 73 8.98 -2.65 -8.64
N PHE A 74 7.83 -2.00 -8.48
CA PHE A 74 7.35 -0.96 -9.39
C PHE A 74 7.11 0.32 -8.63
N LEU A 75 7.60 1.42 -9.18
CA LEU A 75 7.49 2.77 -8.64
C LEU A 75 6.71 3.68 -9.60
N PHE A 76 5.82 4.45 -9.00
CA PHE A 76 5.11 5.55 -9.64
C PHE A 76 5.96 6.81 -9.62
N GLU A 77 5.56 7.81 -10.42
CA GLU A 77 6.34 9.02 -10.65
C GLU A 77 6.77 9.69 -9.34
N GLU A 78 5.87 9.80 -8.37
CA GLU A 78 6.15 10.47 -7.09
C GLU A 78 6.99 9.65 -6.10
N GLY A 79 7.29 8.39 -6.41
CA GLY A 79 8.04 7.49 -5.52
C GLY A 79 7.16 6.58 -4.67
N HIS A 80 5.83 6.59 -4.86
CA HIS A 80 4.97 5.50 -4.41
C HIS A 80 5.42 4.19 -5.05
N PHE A 81 5.24 3.07 -4.37
CA PHE A 81 5.70 1.80 -4.91
C PHE A 81 4.86 0.60 -4.47
N SER A 82 5.00 -0.49 -5.21
CA SER A 82 4.62 -1.83 -4.77
C SER A 82 5.76 -2.80 -5.03
N LYS A 83 5.97 -3.71 -4.10
CA LYS A 83 6.91 -4.83 -4.18
C LYS A 83 6.17 -6.11 -3.84
N GLY A 84 6.36 -7.19 -4.57
CA GLY A 84 5.77 -8.48 -4.22
C GLY A 84 6.42 -9.63 -4.95
N THR A 85 5.84 -10.82 -4.87
CA THR A 85 6.27 -11.92 -5.74
C THR A 85 5.72 -11.73 -7.16
N LEU A 86 6.44 -12.21 -8.16
CA LEU A 86 5.98 -12.22 -9.56
C LEU A 86 4.99 -13.36 -9.82
N GLN A 87 5.08 -14.43 -9.04
CA GLN A 87 4.27 -15.64 -9.16
C GLN A 87 3.83 -16.05 -7.75
N PHE A 88 2.54 -16.32 -7.61
CA PHE A 88 1.98 -16.98 -6.44
C PHE A 88 2.17 -18.50 -6.54
N SER A 89 2.48 -19.13 -5.42
CA SER A 89 2.57 -20.58 -5.28
C SER A 89 1.83 -21.02 -4.02
N PRO A 90 0.93 -22.02 -4.11
CA PRO A 90 0.04 -22.41 -3.02
C PRO A 90 0.73 -23.10 -1.83
N PHE A 91 2.03 -23.38 -1.93
CA PHE A 91 2.80 -24.09 -0.88
C PHE A 91 3.95 -23.26 -0.31
N SER A 92 3.95 -21.95 -0.55
CA SER A 92 4.96 -21.01 -0.07
C SER A 92 4.31 -19.81 0.60
N THR A 93 5.01 -19.21 1.55
CA THR A 93 4.60 -17.90 2.08
C THR A 93 4.51 -16.88 0.95
N PHE A 94 3.45 -16.08 0.96
CA PHE A 94 3.21 -15.07 -0.06
C PHE A 94 3.04 -13.70 0.60
N GLY A 95 3.36 -12.64 -0.14
CA GLY A 95 3.14 -11.30 0.36
C GLY A 95 3.50 -10.21 -0.62
N ALA A 96 3.02 -9.02 -0.28
CA ALA A 96 3.35 -7.80 -0.99
C ALA A 96 3.52 -6.65 0.00
N GLU A 97 4.32 -5.69 -0.42
CA GLU A 97 4.55 -4.42 0.24
C GLU A 97 4.03 -3.30 -0.67
N PHE A 98 3.38 -2.33 -0.04
CA PHE A 98 2.88 -1.11 -0.65
C PHE A 98 3.53 0.07 0.06
N GLY A 99 3.98 1.06 -0.68
CA GLY A 99 4.60 2.26 -0.12
C GLY A 99 3.98 3.51 -0.69
N PHE A 100 3.45 4.35 0.18
CA PHE A 100 3.03 5.70 -0.16
C PHE A 100 4.05 6.70 0.34
N VAL A 101 4.21 7.78 -0.42
CA VAL A 101 5.06 8.90 -0.07
C VAL A 101 4.22 10.17 -0.13
N LYS A 102 4.46 11.10 0.80
CA LYS A 102 3.85 12.41 0.80
C LYS A 102 4.93 13.45 1.08
N GLY A 103 5.08 14.41 0.17
CA GLY A 103 5.95 15.57 0.35
C GLY A 103 5.25 16.70 1.08
N ASP A 104 6.05 17.56 1.70
CA ASP A 104 5.59 18.88 2.10
C ASP A 104 5.59 19.78 0.85
N SER A 105 4.60 20.66 0.77
CA SER A 105 4.33 21.55 -0.37
C SER A 105 5.43 22.58 -0.66
N GLU A 106 6.55 22.55 0.09
CA GLU A 106 7.57 23.59 0.08
C GLU A 106 8.91 23.06 -0.44
N GLY A 107 9.09 23.14 -1.76
CA GLY A 107 10.36 23.46 -2.41
C GLY A 107 11.53 22.47 -2.33
N ILE A 108 11.42 21.35 -1.62
CA ILE A 108 12.44 20.29 -1.60
C ILE A 108 11.81 19.02 -2.15
N CYS A 109 12.45 18.41 -3.16
CA CYS A 109 12.04 17.18 -3.85
C CYS A 109 11.98 15.91 -2.96
N CYS A 110 11.73 16.04 -1.65
CA CYS A 110 11.82 14.98 -0.67
C CYS A 110 10.47 14.79 0.03
N ALA A 111 9.94 13.58 -0.02
CA ALA A 111 8.78 13.20 0.80
C ALA A 111 9.09 13.42 2.29
N SER A 112 8.19 14.04 3.06
CA SER A 112 8.33 14.27 4.51
C SER A 112 7.73 13.12 5.33
N ARG A 113 6.84 12.34 4.71
CA ARG A 113 6.13 11.23 5.32
C ARG A 113 6.00 10.05 4.36
N ARG A 114 6.04 8.83 4.91
CA ARG A 114 5.68 7.62 4.19
C ARG A 114 4.79 6.73 5.04
N LEU A 115 3.95 5.99 4.34
CA LEU A 115 3.17 4.91 4.92
C LEU A 115 3.41 3.68 4.07
N ARG A 116 3.92 2.62 4.69
CA ARG A 116 4.11 1.33 4.01
C ARG A 116 3.27 0.26 4.68
N MET A 117 2.83 -0.71 3.89
CA MET A 117 2.02 -1.82 4.34
C MET A 117 2.58 -3.10 3.76
N VAL A 118 2.95 -4.04 4.62
CA VAL A 118 3.29 -5.41 4.23
C VAL A 118 2.10 -6.30 4.56
N GLN A 119 1.59 -7.04 3.58
CA GLN A 119 0.55 -8.06 3.76
C GLN A 119 1.19 -9.44 3.57
N LEU A 120 1.01 -10.34 4.55
CA LEU A 120 1.63 -11.66 4.56
C LEU A 120 0.58 -12.77 4.65
N PHE A 121 0.85 -13.84 3.91
CA PHE A 121 0.05 -15.05 3.84
C PHE A 121 0.89 -16.26 4.23
N ASP A 122 0.27 -17.17 4.95
CA ASP A 122 0.88 -18.43 5.37
C ASP A 122 1.02 -19.42 4.20
N LYS A 123 1.58 -20.60 4.49
CA LYS A 123 1.77 -21.67 3.49
C LYS A 123 0.47 -22.32 3.04
N ASP A 124 -0.65 -22.08 3.75
CA ASP A 124 -1.99 -22.55 3.41
C ASP A 124 -2.81 -21.45 2.69
N SER A 125 -2.12 -20.37 2.29
CA SER A 125 -2.64 -19.21 1.57
C SER A 125 -3.67 -18.39 2.36
N ASN A 126 -3.72 -18.53 3.69
CA ASN A 126 -4.56 -17.69 4.54
C ASN A 126 -3.83 -16.38 4.85
N PHE A 127 -4.58 -15.29 4.97
CA PHE A 127 -4.03 -14.02 5.42
C PHE A 127 -3.59 -14.15 6.87
N GLU A 128 -2.28 -14.02 7.11
CA GLU A 128 -1.63 -14.30 8.39
C GLU A 128 -1.50 -13.03 9.23
N GLN A 129 -0.97 -11.97 8.63
CA GLN A 129 -0.69 -10.71 9.34
C GLN A 129 -0.45 -9.56 8.37
N ALA A 130 -0.56 -8.34 8.91
CA ALA A 130 -0.08 -7.13 8.26
C ALA A 130 0.98 -6.42 9.10
N THR A 131 1.92 -5.74 8.45
CA THR A 131 2.83 -4.79 9.10
C THR A 131 2.62 -3.41 8.51
N LEU A 132 2.03 -2.51 9.29
CA LEU A 132 1.94 -1.10 8.97
C LEU A 132 3.23 -0.39 9.42
N ILE A 133 3.83 0.37 8.52
CA ILE A 133 5.09 1.06 8.74
C ILE A 133 4.85 2.55 8.52
N ARG A 134 4.82 3.32 9.62
CA ARG A 134 4.54 4.75 9.63
C ARG A 134 5.85 5.49 9.83
N GLU A 135 6.26 6.27 8.84
CA GLU A 135 7.60 6.85 8.78
C GLU A 135 7.56 8.36 8.52
N PHE A 136 8.37 9.07 9.28
CA PHE A 136 8.61 10.50 9.15
C PHE A 136 10.06 10.73 8.78
N ARG A 137 10.32 11.69 7.91
CA ARG A 137 11.69 12.08 7.59
C ARG A 137 12.36 12.64 8.85
N GLU A 138 13.63 12.30 9.05
CA GLU A 138 14.42 12.87 10.15
C GLU A 138 14.45 14.40 10.02
N GLY A 139 14.16 15.10 11.13
CA GLY A 139 14.05 16.55 11.17
C GLY A 139 12.67 17.13 10.80
N THR A 140 11.68 16.32 10.42
CA THR A 140 10.31 16.81 10.14
C THR A 140 9.32 16.50 11.28
N PRO A 141 8.16 17.20 11.33
CA PRO A 141 7.15 16.94 12.35
C PRO A 141 6.58 15.51 12.27
N LYS A 142 6.54 14.82 13.43
CA LYS A 142 6.03 13.46 13.57
C LYS A 142 4.53 13.44 13.87
N LYS A 143 3.71 13.95 12.94
CA LYS A 143 2.25 14.03 13.10
C LYS A 143 1.55 12.92 12.34
N GLU A 144 1.04 11.94 13.08
CA GLU A 144 0.13 10.92 12.54
C GLU A 144 -1.27 11.50 12.26
N ARG A 145 -2.01 10.80 11.40
CA ARG A 145 -3.44 11.03 11.18
C ARG A 145 -4.25 10.23 12.18
N GLU A 146 -5.51 10.63 12.35
CA GLU A 146 -6.45 9.85 13.12
C GLU A 146 -6.60 8.44 12.55
N LYS A 147 -6.99 7.50 13.42
CA LYS A 147 -7.34 6.15 12.98
C LYS A 147 -8.46 6.25 11.94
N LEU A 148 -8.31 5.48 10.86
CA LEU A 148 -9.32 5.47 9.81
C LEU A 148 -10.65 4.95 10.38
N SER A 149 -11.73 5.67 10.06
CA SER A 149 -13.10 5.30 10.39
C SER A 149 -13.93 5.19 9.12
N LEU A 150 -15.07 4.48 9.20
CA LEU A 150 -15.99 4.37 8.08
C LEU A 150 -16.57 5.73 7.70
N ASP A 151 -16.94 6.56 8.69
CA ASP A 151 -17.53 7.89 8.47
C ASP A 151 -16.64 8.80 7.62
N GLN A 152 -15.31 8.70 7.79
CA GLN A 152 -14.35 9.42 6.95
C GLN A 152 -14.43 9.01 5.47
N LEU A 153 -14.76 7.74 5.20
CA LEU A 153 -14.84 7.17 3.85
C LEU A 153 -16.22 7.32 3.19
N ILE A 154 -17.31 7.36 3.95
CA ILE A 154 -18.67 7.50 3.40
C ILE A 154 -18.77 8.74 2.51
N GLY A 155 -19.38 8.57 1.34
CA GLY A 155 -19.57 9.62 0.35
C GLY A 155 -19.06 9.23 -1.04
N LYS A 156 -18.95 10.25 -1.90
CA LYS A 156 -18.50 10.10 -3.28
C LYS A 156 -17.05 10.55 -3.41
N TRP A 157 -16.25 9.74 -4.09
CA TRP A 157 -14.85 9.99 -4.40
C TRP A 157 -14.68 9.99 -5.91
N GLN A 158 -13.86 10.91 -6.41
CA GLN A 158 -13.53 10.99 -7.83
C GLN A 158 -12.02 11.23 -8.00
N GLY A 159 -11.42 10.56 -8.96
CA GLY A 159 -9.97 10.55 -9.09
C GLY A 159 -9.47 10.05 -10.44
N GLU A 160 -8.17 9.79 -10.47
CA GLU A 160 -7.47 9.16 -11.59
C GLU A 160 -6.72 7.92 -11.08
N ALA A 161 -6.67 6.89 -11.91
CA ALA A 161 -5.83 5.73 -11.71
C ALA A 161 -4.71 5.69 -12.76
N VAL A 162 -3.53 5.27 -12.34
CA VAL A 162 -2.39 4.98 -13.21
C VAL A 162 -2.02 3.51 -13.03
N THR A 163 -2.00 2.74 -14.11
CA THR A 163 -1.66 1.29 -14.08
C THR A 163 -0.34 1.05 -14.80
N LEU A 164 0.54 0.29 -14.14
CA LEU A 164 1.83 -0.16 -14.66
C LEU A 164 1.83 -1.68 -14.82
N TYR A 165 2.58 -2.17 -15.81
CA TYR A 165 2.60 -3.58 -16.21
C TYR A 165 4.02 -4.15 -16.21
N PRO A 166 4.19 -5.45 -15.88
CA PRO A 166 5.50 -6.11 -15.79
C PRO A 166 6.24 -6.20 -17.13
N ASP A 167 5.54 -6.08 -18.26
CA ASP A 167 6.09 -6.10 -19.61
C ASP A 167 6.54 -4.73 -20.13
N TRP A 168 6.47 -3.69 -19.28
CA TRP A 168 6.89 -2.32 -19.59
C TRP A 168 6.13 -1.66 -20.75
N ARG A 169 4.91 -2.12 -21.07
CA ARG A 169 4.02 -1.36 -21.94
C ARG A 169 3.70 0.01 -21.34
N GLU A 170 3.22 0.92 -22.18
CA GLU A 170 2.86 2.28 -21.76
C GLU A 170 1.84 2.25 -20.60
N PRO A 171 2.02 3.10 -19.57
CA PRO A 171 1.07 3.20 -18.47
C PRO A 171 -0.33 3.61 -18.93
N GLU A 172 -1.35 2.92 -18.42
CA GLU A 172 -2.74 3.33 -18.64
C GLU A 172 -3.17 4.34 -17.58
N LYS A 173 -3.83 5.41 -18.02
CA LYS A 173 -4.43 6.42 -17.14
C LYS A 173 -5.92 6.51 -17.41
N TYR A 174 -6.73 6.50 -16.35
CA TYR A 174 -8.18 6.56 -16.50
C TYR A 174 -8.87 7.18 -15.27
N PRO A 175 -10.03 7.82 -15.46
CA PRO A 175 -10.81 8.35 -14.35
C PRO A 175 -11.40 7.23 -13.50
N THR A 176 -11.57 7.50 -12.21
CA THR A 176 -12.25 6.61 -11.27
C THR A 176 -13.32 7.36 -10.49
N GLN A 177 -14.38 6.64 -10.11
CA GLN A 177 -15.37 7.11 -9.18
C GLN A 177 -15.71 5.99 -8.20
N LEU A 178 -15.70 6.31 -6.91
CA LEU A 178 -16.05 5.39 -5.84
C LEU A 178 -17.17 6.03 -5.01
N ILE A 179 -18.26 5.30 -4.80
CA ILE A 179 -19.39 5.74 -3.98
C ILE A 179 -19.54 4.74 -2.84
N LEU A 180 -19.54 5.24 -1.61
CA LEU A 180 -19.67 4.46 -0.39
C LEU A 180 -20.89 4.95 0.39
N GLU A 181 -21.89 4.08 0.57
CA GLU A 181 -23.16 4.39 1.22
C GLU A 181 -23.42 3.41 2.36
N GLN A 182 -23.63 3.93 3.58
CA GLN A 182 -24.01 3.08 4.71
C GLN A 182 -25.53 2.85 4.73
N MET A 183 -25.92 1.59 4.86
CA MET A 183 -27.29 1.12 4.96
C MET A 183 -27.41 0.23 6.21
N GLY A 184 -27.59 0.85 7.38
CA GLY A 184 -27.63 0.14 8.66
C GLY A 184 -26.28 -0.50 9.01
N ASP A 185 -26.26 -1.83 9.12
CA ASP A 185 -25.08 -2.66 9.38
C ASP A 185 -24.32 -3.04 8.10
N ARG A 186 -24.74 -2.53 6.94
CA ARG A 186 -24.11 -2.79 5.65
C ARG A 186 -23.52 -1.54 5.04
N LEU A 187 -22.43 -1.73 4.30
CA LEU A 187 -21.86 -0.75 3.40
C LEU A 187 -22.16 -1.20 1.97
N LYS A 188 -22.71 -0.31 1.15
CA LYS A 188 -22.80 -0.47 -0.29
C LYS A 188 -21.67 0.30 -0.94
N GLN A 189 -20.94 -0.37 -1.84
CA GLN A 189 -19.83 0.18 -2.59
C GLN A 189 -20.12 0.09 -4.09
N THR A 190 -20.02 1.22 -4.78
CA THR A 190 -20.07 1.30 -6.25
C THR A 190 -18.76 1.88 -6.77
N LEU A 191 -18.01 1.09 -7.53
CA LEU A 191 -16.78 1.51 -8.21
C LEU A 191 -17.07 1.65 -9.71
N LYS A 192 -16.72 2.79 -10.30
CA LYS A 192 -16.83 3.05 -11.73
C LYS A 192 -15.47 3.44 -12.32
N THR A 193 -15.12 2.80 -13.41
CA THR A 193 -14.03 3.15 -14.33
C THR A 193 -14.59 3.12 -15.76
N PRO A 194 -13.86 3.57 -16.80
CA PRO A 194 -14.34 3.48 -18.18
C PRO A 194 -14.71 2.07 -18.64
N GLN A 195 -14.09 1.05 -18.05
CA GLN A 195 -14.24 -0.36 -18.44
C GLN A 195 -15.13 -1.16 -17.48
N LEU A 196 -15.42 -0.64 -16.30
CA LEU A 196 -16.07 -1.40 -15.23
C LEU A 196 -17.04 -0.54 -14.43
N GLU A 197 -18.25 -1.05 -14.22
CA GLU A 197 -19.11 -0.64 -13.12
C GLU A 197 -19.33 -1.85 -12.21
N PHE A 198 -18.77 -1.77 -11.00
CA PHE A 198 -18.79 -2.85 -10.03
C PHE A 198 -19.54 -2.42 -8.77
N ASN A 199 -20.49 -3.24 -8.35
CA ASN A 199 -21.27 -3.02 -7.13
C ASN A 199 -21.01 -4.17 -6.15
N SER A 200 -20.83 -3.82 -4.88
CA SER A 200 -20.59 -4.80 -3.82
C SER A 200 -21.22 -4.33 -2.51
N SER A 201 -21.49 -5.29 -1.62
CA SER A 201 -21.96 -5.02 -0.26
C SER A 201 -21.02 -5.66 0.74
N ALA A 202 -20.68 -4.91 1.79
CA ALA A 202 -19.94 -5.43 2.93
C ALA A 202 -20.78 -5.35 4.19
N ILE A 203 -20.53 -6.27 5.11
CA ILE A 203 -21.00 -6.21 6.50
C ILE A 203 -20.02 -5.33 7.26
N ILE A 204 -20.55 -4.37 8.01
CA ILE A 204 -19.78 -3.46 8.86
C ILE A 204 -19.49 -4.16 10.18
N GLU A 205 -18.21 -4.36 10.45
CA GLU A 205 -17.67 -4.81 11.72
C GLU A 205 -16.87 -3.65 12.33
N ASN A 206 -16.72 -3.60 13.67
CA ASN A 206 -16.14 -2.47 14.42
C ASN A 206 -15.02 -1.69 13.68
N ASN A 207 -13.99 -2.39 13.19
CA ASN A 207 -12.86 -1.82 12.44
C ASN A 207 -12.63 -2.51 11.08
N ALA A 208 -13.63 -3.22 10.54
CA ALA A 208 -13.47 -3.98 9.32
C ALA A 208 -14.75 -3.99 8.47
N LEU A 209 -14.58 -4.23 7.17
CA LEU A 209 -15.66 -4.40 6.20
C LEU A 209 -15.46 -5.78 5.58
N THR A 210 -16.40 -6.69 5.81
CA THR A 210 -16.32 -8.06 5.29
C THR A 210 -17.27 -8.22 4.11
N PHE A 211 -16.74 -8.59 2.94
CA PHE A 211 -17.49 -8.82 1.72
C PHE A 211 -17.82 -10.32 1.60
N PRO A 212 -19.03 -10.76 2.00
CA PRO A 212 -19.35 -12.18 2.11
C PRO A 212 -19.27 -12.93 0.78
N ASP A 213 -19.55 -12.23 -0.33
CA ASP A 213 -19.62 -12.84 -1.66
C ASP A 213 -18.24 -13.04 -2.31
N SER A 214 -17.16 -12.47 -1.76
CA SER A 214 -15.85 -12.43 -2.41
C SER A 214 -14.67 -12.88 -1.54
N ASN A 215 -14.91 -13.34 -0.31
CA ASN A 215 -13.85 -13.69 0.66
C ASN A 215 -12.86 -12.53 0.92
N ILE A 216 -13.29 -11.29 0.71
CA ILE A 216 -12.46 -10.10 0.88
C ILE A 216 -12.81 -9.41 2.19
N ARG A 217 -11.79 -8.89 2.85
CA ARG A 217 -11.93 -8.02 4.01
C ARG A 217 -11.14 -6.74 3.82
N THR A 218 -11.75 -5.62 4.15
CA THR A 218 -11.05 -4.36 4.37
C THR A 218 -10.90 -4.12 5.86
N VAL A 219 -9.71 -3.78 6.33
CA VAL A 219 -9.44 -3.43 7.73
C VAL A 219 -9.05 -1.97 7.81
N LEU A 220 -9.69 -1.23 8.72
CA LEU A 220 -9.44 0.18 8.98
C LEU A 220 -8.38 0.30 10.09
N LEU A 221 -7.26 0.93 9.76
CA LEU A 221 -6.04 0.93 10.56
C LEU A 221 -5.68 2.35 11.02
N PRO A 222 -4.72 2.47 11.97
CA PRO A 222 -4.19 3.76 12.37
C PRO A 222 -3.65 4.58 11.20
N ASP A 223 -3.48 5.88 11.42
CA ASP A 223 -2.78 6.77 10.50
C ASP A 223 -3.47 6.96 9.13
N GLY A 224 -4.80 6.82 9.10
CA GLY A 224 -5.61 6.89 7.89
C GLY A 224 -5.45 5.68 6.95
N ALA A 225 -4.79 4.60 7.39
CA ALA A 225 -4.52 3.44 6.55
C ALA A 225 -5.71 2.49 6.44
N SER A 226 -5.80 1.81 5.30
CA SER A 226 -6.63 0.62 5.13
C SER A 226 -5.85 -0.46 4.40
N LEU A 227 -6.15 -1.72 4.67
CA LEU A 227 -5.79 -2.83 3.78
C LEU A 227 -7.07 -3.50 3.28
N THR A 228 -7.06 -3.98 2.05
CA THR A 228 -8.12 -4.80 1.47
C THR A 228 -7.46 -6.05 0.92
N VAL A 229 -7.90 -7.21 1.40
CA VAL A 229 -7.19 -8.48 1.22
C VAL A 229 -8.18 -9.64 1.14
N PRO A 230 -7.93 -10.69 0.32
CA PRO A 230 -8.63 -11.95 0.46
C PRO A 230 -8.24 -12.61 1.80
N LEU A 231 -9.20 -13.12 2.57
CA LEU A 231 -8.89 -13.86 3.80
C LEU A 231 -8.15 -15.17 3.50
N LYS A 232 -8.37 -15.71 2.30
CA LYS A 232 -7.63 -16.84 1.73
C LYS A 232 -7.49 -16.66 0.22
N ILE A 233 -6.28 -16.81 -0.31
CA ILE A 233 -6.06 -16.84 -1.76
C ILE A 233 -6.51 -18.21 -2.27
N ILE A 234 -7.50 -18.20 -3.15
CA ILE A 234 -8.07 -19.42 -3.74
C ILE A 234 -7.27 -19.75 -5.00
N HIS A 235 -6.74 -20.96 -5.08
CA HIS A 235 -6.00 -21.43 -6.24
C HIS A 235 -6.88 -21.44 -7.50
N ARG A 236 -6.33 -21.06 -8.66
CA ARG A 236 -7.07 -20.92 -9.94
C ARG A 236 -8.15 -19.84 -9.93
N GLN A 237 -8.03 -18.83 -9.08
CA GLN A 237 -8.86 -17.63 -9.13
C GLN A 237 -7.97 -16.40 -9.17
N PRO A 238 -8.33 -15.38 -9.97
CA PRO A 238 -7.64 -14.11 -9.91
C PRO A 238 -7.87 -13.48 -8.54
N PHE A 239 -6.89 -12.74 -8.07
CA PHE A 239 -6.99 -12.03 -6.80
C PHE A 239 -6.21 -10.73 -6.86
N PHE A 240 -6.49 -9.85 -5.91
CA PHE A 240 -5.75 -8.61 -5.75
C PHE A 240 -5.41 -8.39 -4.29
N LEU A 241 -4.37 -7.61 -4.07
CA LEU A 241 -4.01 -7.05 -2.78
C LEU A 241 -4.09 -5.54 -2.89
N GLU A 242 -4.71 -4.88 -1.91
CA GLU A 242 -4.86 -3.43 -1.93
C GLU A 242 -4.48 -2.81 -0.59
N CYS A 243 -3.81 -1.68 -0.65
CA CYS A 243 -3.58 -0.80 0.47
C CYS A 243 -4.16 0.58 0.14
N GLY A 244 -4.76 1.24 1.13
CA GLY A 244 -5.26 2.60 1.02
C GLY A 244 -4.69 3.50 2.10
N TRP A 245 -4.62 4.80 1.81
CA TRP A 245 -4.20 5.82 2.76
C TRP A 245 -5.00 7.10 2.56
N LEU A 246 -5.78 7.46 3.57
CA LEU A 246 -6.46 8.76 3.66
C LEU A 246 -5.42 9.81 4.10
N ILE A 247 -4.81 10.47 3.12
CA ILE A 247 -3.69 11.40 3.34
C ILE A 247 -4.12 12.79 3.80
N GLU A 248 -5.34 13.18 3.46
CA GLU A 248 -6.08 14.34 3.94
C GLU A 248 -7.56 13.97 4.08
N PRO A 249 -8.39 14.73 4.83
CA PRO A 249 -9.81 14.41 4.99
C PRO A 249 -10.58 14.22 3.67
N ASN A 250 -10.12 14.87 2.61
CA ASN A 250 -10.72 14.82 1.28
C ASN A 250 -9.79 14.21 0.21
N GLN A 251 -8.66 13.60 0.59
CA GLN A 251 -7.73 13.02 -0.38
C GLN A 251 -7.27 11.64 0.07
N ARG A 252 -7.48 10.65 -0.78
CA ARG A 252 -7.15 9.26 -0.53
C ARG A 252 -6.31 8.69 -1.67
N LEU A 253 -5.33 7.88 -1.30
CA LEU A 253 -4.52 7.10 -2.23
C LEU A 253 -4.83 5.62 -2.05
N ARG A 254 -4.79 4.85 -3.13
CA ARG A 254 -4.87 3.39 -3.09
C ARG A 254 -3.87 2.77 -4.04
N ILE A 255 -3.20 1.70 -3.62
CA ILE A 255 -2.36 0.90 -4.50
C ILE A 255 -2.95 -0.51 -4.54
N ILE A 256 -3.23 -0.99 -5.74
CA ILE A 256 -3.80 -2.31 -6.00
C ILE A 256 -2.79 -3.12 -6.81
N ARG A 257 -2.47 -4.33 -6.35
CA ARG A 257 -1.59 -5.28 -7.03
C ARG A 257 -2.42 -6.47 -7.49
N ASN A 258 -2.49 -6.72 -8.79
CA ASN A 258 -3.39 -7.70 -9.41
C ASN A 258 -2.65 -8.97 -9.86
N TYR A 259 -3.26 -10.12 -9.63
CA TYR A 259 -2.78 -11.43 -10.06
C TYR A 259 -3.88 -12.16 -10.84
N ASP A 260 -3.49 -12.88 -11.87
CA ASP A 260 -4.43 -13.72 -12.64
C ASP A 260 -4.72 -15.06 -11.94
N GLU A 261 -5.56 -15.87 -12.57
CA GLU A 261 -5.93 -17.21 -12.10
C GLU A 261 -4.74 -18.19 -12.04
N THR A 262 -3.68 -17.96 -12.81
CA THR A 262 -2.45 -18.76 -12.72
C THR A 262 -1.55 -18.32 -11.56
N GLY A 263 -1.89 -17.22 -10.88
CA GLY A 263 -1.09 -16.61 -9.84
C GLY A 263 0.04 -15.74 -10.39
N ALA A 264 0.08 -15.46 -11.70
CA ALA A 264 1.06 -14.56 -12.27
C ALA A 264 0.67 -13.11 -11.99
N TRP A 265 1.65 -12.30 -11.60
CA TRP A 265 1.44 -10.88 -11.36
C TRP A 265 1.17 -10.15 -12.68
N GLN A 266 0.05 -9.42 -12.74
CA GLN A 266 -0.45 -8.79 -13.97
C GLN A 266 -0.20 -7.29 -14.02
N SER A 267 -0.43 -6.58 -12.91
CA SER A 267 -0.30 -5.12 -12.88
C SER A 267 -0.23 -4.54 -11.48
N VAL A 268 0.18 -3.29 -11.38
CA VAL A 268 -0.02 -2.45 -10.20
C VAL A 268 -0.69 -1.14 -10.58
N THR A 269 -1.70 -0.75 -9.84
CA THR A 269 -2.48 0.48 -10.07
C THR A 269 -2.38 1.39 -8.86
N LEU A 270 -2.03 2.66 -9.07
CA LEU A 270 -2.16 3.73 -8.08
C LEU A 270 -3.40 4.54 -8.41
N VAL A 271 -4.31 4.67 -7.45
CA VAL A 271 -5.48 5.55 -7.52
C VAL A 271 -5.25 6.74 -6.61
N THR A 272 -5.48 7.93 -7.14
CA THR A 272 -5.52 9.20 -6.39
C THR A 272 -6.92 9.76 -6.49
N GLU A 273 -7.65 9.79 -5.39
CA GLU A 273 -9.07 10.16 -5.36
C GLU A 273 -9.37 11.25 -4.33
N PHE A 274 -10.33 12.11 -4.67
CA PHE A 274 -10.75 13.24 -3.87
C PHE A 274 -12.22 13.12 -3.49
N LYS A 275 -12.52 13.36 -2.22
CA LYS A 275 -13.88 13.36 -1.70
C LYS A 275 -14.64 14.54 -2.31
N GLN A 276 -15.80 14.26 -2.89
CA GLN A 276 -16.68 15.27 -3.44
C GLN A 276 -17.46 15.95 -2.31
N PRO A 277 -17.82 17.24 -2.46
CA PRO A 277 -18.66 17.96 -1.53
C PRO A 277 -20.01 17.28 -1.29
#